data_AF-A0A2G9M953-F1
#
_entry.id   AF-A0A2G9M953-F1
#
_cell.length_a   1.000
_cell.length_b   1.000
_cell.length_c   1.000
_cell.angle_alpha   90.00
_cell.angle_beta   90.00
_cell.angle_gamma   90.00
#
_symmetry.space_group_name_H-M   'P 1'
#
loop_
_entity.id
_entity.type
_entity.pdbx_description
1 polymer ?
#
loop_
_entity_poly.entity_id
_entity_poly.type
_entity_poly.pdbx_seq_one_letter_code
_entity_poly.pdbx_strand_id
1 'polypeptide(L)' 'MATTIQISEELQKDLNKRKLFDRETYEEVIWDLIEDGMELSEETKRDIERSRAEIKQGRIHTLEQVKRELGL' A
#
# COMPACT_ATOMS: atom_id res chain seq x y z
N MET A 1 -3.13 -4.98 -21.91
CA MET A 1 -4.20 -5.78 -22.55
C MET A 1 -5.11 -6.26 -21.45
N ALA A 2 -6.43 -6.12 -21.60
CA ALA A 2 -7.38 -6.63 -20.61
C ALA A 2 -7.78 -8.06 -20.96
N THR A 3 -8.01 -8.88 -19.93
CA THR A 3 -8.67 -10.19 -20.04
C THR A 3 -10.04 -10.12 -19.39
N THR A 4 -10.90 -11.10 -19.63
CA THR A 4 -12.22 -11.18 -19.01
C THR A 4 -12.23 -12.27 -17.94
N ILE A 5 -12.77 -11.95 -16.78
CA ILE A 5 -13.12 -12.91 -15.74
C ILE A 5 -14.63 -12.94 -15.57
N GLN A 6 -15.17 -14.07 -15.13
CA GLN A 6 -16.58 -14.20 -14.75
C GLN A 6 -16.66 -14.20 -13.22
N ILE A 7 -17.62 -13.45 -12.68
CA ILE A 7 -17.87 -13.35 -11.24
C ILE A 7 -19.36 -13.45 -10.97
N SER A 8 -19.76 -13.82 -9.75
CA SER A 8 -21.17 -13.78 -9.34
C SER A 8 -21.66 -12.34 -9.20
N GLU A 9 -22.97 -12.12 -9.35
CA GLU A 9 -23.59 -10.82 -9.08
C GLU A 9 -23.37 -10.38 -7.62
N GLU A 10 -23.29 -11.33 -6.70
CA GLU A 10 -23.00 -11.07 -5.28
C GLU A 10 -21.59 -10.49 -5.11
N LEU A 11 -20.57 -11.13 -5.70
CA LEU A 11 -19.20 -10.64 -5.65
C LEU A 11 -19.08 -9.26 -6.31
N GLN A 12 -19.76 -9.04 -7.44
CA GLN A 12 -19.77 -7.73 -8.09
C GLN A 12 -20.32 -6.62 -7.17
N LYS A 13 -21.42 -6.90 -6.45
CA LYS A 13 -22.00 -5.95 -5.49
C LYS A 13 -21.04 -5.65 -4.34
N ASP A 14 -20.33 -6.66 -3.84
CA ASP A 14 -19.38 -6.48 -2.75
C ASP A 14 -18.12 -5.73 -3.19
N LEU A 15 -17.60 -6.00 -4.39
CA LEU A 15 -16.53 -5.20 -4.99
C LEU A 15 -16.96 -3.75 -5.16
N ASN A 16 -18.22 -3.49 -5.53
CA ASN A 16 -18.72 -2.11 -5.67
C ASN A 16 -18.76 -1.35 -4.34
N LYS A 17 -19.10 -2.04 -3.23
CA LYS A 17 -19.09 -1.44 -1.88
C LYS A 17 -17.67 -1.19 -1.36
N ARG A 18 -16.67 -1.87 -1.91
CA ARG A 18 -15.27 -1.70 -1.53
C ARG A 18 -14.62 -0.46 -2.14
N LYS A 19 -15.24 0.13 -3.16
CA LYS A 19 -14.71 1.33 -3.80
C LYS A 19 -14.60 2.49 -2.82
N LEU A 20 -13.44 3.11 -2.75
CA LEU A 20 -13.18 4.30 -1.93
C LEU A 20 -13.66 5.59 -2.62
N PHE A 21 -13.75 5.58 -3.96
CA PHE A 21 -14.24 6.71 -4.76
C PHE A 21 -14.93 6.23 -6.04
N ASP A 22 -15.83 7.05 -6.59
CA ASP A 22 -16.74 6.66 -7.68
C ASP A 22 -16.03 6.16 -8.96
N ARG A 23 -14.81 6.63 -9.21
CA ARG A 23 -14.04 6.32 -10.43
C ARG A 23 -13.07 5.15 -10.28
N GLU A 24 -12.99 4.55 -9.09
CA GLU A 24 -12.13 3.40 -8.86
C GLU A 24 -12.63 2.20 -9.66
N THR A 25 -11.71 1.51 -10.31
CA THR A 25 -12.00 0.35 -11.15
C THR A 25 -12.07 -0.92 -10.30
N TYR A 26 -12.73 -1.96 -10.83
CA TYR A 26 -12.68 -3.26 -10.17
C TYR A 26 -11.27 -3.86 -10.17
N GLU A 27 -10.44 -3.50 -11.15
CA GLU A 27 -9.05 -3.96 -11.20
C GLU A 27 -8.23 -3.39 -10.03
N GLU A 28 -8.34 -2.09 -9.75
CA GLU A 28 -7.70 -1.47 -8.58
C GLU A 28 -8.17 -2.11 -7.28
N VAL A 29 -9.50 -2.23 -7.07
CA VAL A 29 -10.05 -2.89 -5.87
C VAL A 29 -9.55 -4.33 -5.71
N ILE A 30 -9.47 -5.10 -6.81
CA ILE A 30 -9.00 -6.49 -6.75
C ILE A 30 -7.51 -6.55 -6.42
N TRP A 31 -6.69 -5.65 -6.99
CA TRP A 31 -5.27 -5.59 -6.65
C TRP A 31 -5.03 -5.24 -5.19
N ASP A 32 -5.72 -4.24 -4.66
CA ASP A 32 -5.63 -3.85 -3.26
C ASP A 32 -6.00 -5.01 -2.32
N LEU A 33 -7.01 -5.81 -2.69
CA LEU A 33 -7.41 -6.99 -1.90
C LEU A 33 -6.38 -8.13 -1.95
N ILE A 34 -5.58 -8.22 -3.01
CA ILE A 34 -4.56 -9.27 -3.17
C ILE A 34 -3.23 -8.83 -2.56
N GLU A 35 -2.97 -7.51 -2.47
CA GLU A 35 -1.70 -6.94 -2.00
C GLU A 35 -1.27 -7.51 -0.63
N ASP A 36 -2.19 -7.66 0.31
CA ASP A 36 -1.92 -8.23 1.65
C ASP A 36 -1.32 -9.65 1.61
N GLY A 37 -1.58 -10.41 0.55
CA GLY A 37 -1.07 -11.77 0.35
C GLY A 37 0.23 -11.82 -0.45
N MET A 38 0.70 -10.69 -0.97
CA MET A 38 1.91 -10.62 -1.79
C MET A 38 3.16 -10.46 -0.92
N GLU A 39 4.26 -11.06 -1.36
CA GLU A 39 5.56 -10.87 -0.72
C GLU A 39 6.06 -9.45 -1.00
N LEU A 40 6.63 -8.80 0.02
CA LEU A 40 7.28 -7.50 -0.14
C LEU A 40 8.36 -7.56 -1.22
N SER A 41 8.50 -6.48 -1.99
CA SER A 41 9.58 -6.38 -2.96
C SER A 41 10.95 -6.49 -2.28
N GLU A 42 11.94 -7.00 -3.01
CA GLU A 42 13.31 -7.09 -2.50
C GLU A 42 13.91 -5.72 -2.15
N GLU A 43 13.46 -4.66 -2.82
CA GLU A 43 13.81 -3.28 -2.48
C GLU A 43 13.22 -2.88 -1.12
N THR A 44 11.92 -3.10 -0.92
CA THR A 44 11.24 -2.80 0.34
C THR A 44 11.88 -3.56 1.51
N LYS A 45 12.25 -4.83 1.33
CA LYS A 45 12.97 -5.61 2.36
C LYS A 45 14.33 -4.99 2.71
N ARG A 46 15.12 -4.59 1.72
CA ARG A 46 16.43 -3.93 1.94
C ARG A 46 16.28 -2.61 2.68
N ASP A 47 15.24 -1.85 2.35
CA ASP A 47 14.94 -0.56 2.98
C ASP A 47 14.52 -0.73 4.44
N ILE A 48 13.73 -1.76 4.75
CA ILE A 48 13.38 -2.13 6.13
C ILE A 48 14.63 -2.49 6.92
N GLU A 49 15.53 -3.31 6.37
CA GLU A 49 16.77 -3.70 7.06
C GLU A 49 17.70 -2.50 7.30
N ARG A 50 17.83 -1.60 6.32
CA ARG A 50 18.57 -0.33 6.49
C ARG A 50 17.96 0.52 7.60
N SER A 51 16.64 0.68 7.61
CA SER A 51 15.92 1.47 8.61
C SER A 51 16.10 0.90 10.02
N ARG A 52 16.03 -0.43 10.17
CA ARG A 52 16.32 -1.12 11.45
C ARG A 52 17.74 -0.84 11.95
N ALA A 53 18.74 -0.83 11.05
CA ALA A 53 20.12 -0.52 11.40
C ALA A 53 20.30 0.94 11.82
N GLU A 54 19.66 1.89 11.13
CA GLU A 54 19.68 3.32 11.46
C GLU A 54 19.05 3.61 12.82
N ILE A 55 17.89 2.99 13.11
CA ILE A 55 17.24 3.07 14.43
C ILE A 55 18.18 2.56 15.52
N LYS A 56 18.85 1.43 15.30
CA LYS A 56 19.80 0.86 16.26
C LYS A 56 21.02 1.77 16.49
N GLN A 57 21.41 2.55 15.49
CA GLN A 57 22.48 3.54 15.57
C GLN A 57 22.02 4.90 16.15
N GLY A 58 20.74 5.04 16.49
CA GLY A 58 20.16 6.29 16.99
C GLY A 58 19.97 7.36 15.91
N ARG A 59 20.05 7.00 14.63
CA ARG A 59 19.76 7.90 13.50
C ARG A 59 18.26 8.00 13.28
N ILE A 60 17.58 8.66 14.21
CA ILE A 60 16.13 8.88 14.19
C ILE A 60 15.84 10.37 14.28
N HIS A 61 14.77 10.80 13.63
CA HIS A 61 14.24 12.15 13.79
C HIS A 61 12.88 12.06 14.50
N THR A 62 12.65 12.96 15.46
CA THR A 62 11.31 13.17 16.01
C THR A 62 10.46 13.94 15.02
N LEU A 63 9.14 13.81 15.15
CA LEU A 63 8.21 14.57 14.31
C LEU A 63 8.46 16.09 14.38
N GLU A 64 8.81 16.61 15.56
CA GLU A 64 9.15 18.03 15.73
C GLU A 64 10.43 18.45 14.99
N GLN A 65 11.45 17.57 14.99
CA GLN A 65 12.69 17.81 14.24
C GLN A 65 12.41 17.84 12.73
N VAL A 66 11.66 16.86 12.23
CA VAL A 66 11.27 16.80 10.82
C VAL A 66 10.47 18.03 10.40
N LYS A 67 9.49 18.46 11.21
CA LYS A 67 8.71 19.68 10.93
C LYS A 67 9.59 20.92 10.83
N ARG A 68 10.54 21.07 11.76
CA ARG A 68 11.50 22.18 11.75
C ARG A 68 12.40 22.16 10.51
N GLU A 69 12.91 20.99 10.12
CA GLU A 69 13.75 20.81 8.93
C GLU A 69 13.00 21.14 7.64
N LEU A 70 11.70 20.83 7.58
CA LEU A 70 10.83 21.06 6.42
C LEU A 70 10.13 22.43 6.43
N GLY A 71 10.26 23.22 7.50
CA GLY A 71 9.61 24.53 7.63
C GLY A 71 8.09 24.46 7.82
N LEU A 72 7.60 23.39 8.45
CA LEU A 72 6.18 23.11 8.73
C LEU A 72 5.78 23.38 10.18
#